data_AF-A0AAJ0YBM6-F1
#
_entry.id   AF-A0AAJ0YBM6-F1
#
_cell.length_a   1.000
_cell.length_b   1.000
_cell.length_c   1.000
_cell.angle_alpha   90.00
_cell.angle_beta   90.00
_cell.angle_gamma   90.00
#
_symmetry.space_group_name_H-M   'P 1'
#
loop_
_entity.id
_entity.type
_entity.pdbx_description
1 polymer ?
#
loop_
_entity_poly.entity_id
_entity_poly.type
_entity_poly.pdbx_seq_one_letter_code
_entity_poly.pdbx_strand_id
1 'polypeptide(L)' 'MANKEIVLSLEVPRMKINRVLTLLTVWQEANQDEETAHMIAIAFAAVNDALKDIDSAMEGK' A
#
# COMPACT_ATOMS: atom_id res chain seq x y z
N MET A 1 2.92 -3.33 -26.27
CA MET A 1 1.47 -3.46 -25.94
C MET A 1 1.26 -4.09 -24.57
N ALA A 2 1.93 -5.19 -24.22
CA ALA A 2 1.82 -5.85 -22.90
C ALA A 2 1.98 -4.92 -21.68
N ASN A 3 2.94 -3.97 -21.70
CA ASN A 3 3.17 -3.05 -20.57
C ASN A 3 1.96 -2.11 -20.32
N LYS A 4 1.29 -1.65 -21.38
CA LYS A 4 0.11 -0.77 -21.24
C LYS A 4 -1.09 -1.48 -20.61
N GLU A 5 -1.29 -2.75 -20.92
CA GLU A 5 -2.36 -3.57 -20.33
C GLU A 5 -2.09 -3.87 -18.85
N ILE A 6 -0.83 -4.14 -18.50
CA ILE A 6 -0.40 -4.33 -17.10
C ILE A 6 -0.65 -3.04 -16.29
N VAL A 7 -0.20 -1.89 -16.78
CA VAL A 7 -0.42 -0.59 -16.13
C VAL A 7 -1.90 -0.34 -15.85
N LEU A 8 -2.76 -0.50 -16.88
CA LEU A 8 -4.21 -0.31 -16.71
C LEU A 8 -4.84 -1.31 -15.73
N SER A 9 -4.34 -2.55 -15.69
CA SER A 9 -4.84 -3.56 -14.76
C SER A 9 -4.44 -3.30 -13.30
N LEU A 10 -3.34 -2.58 -13.08
CA LEU A 10 -2.75 -2.32 -11.75
C LEU A 10 -3.13 -0.96 -11.16
N GLU A 11 -3.66 -0.01 -11.94
CA GLU A 11 -4.11 1.30 -11.46
C GLU A 11 -5.13 1.21 -10.31
N VAL A 12 -6.17 0.38 -10.48
CA VAL A 12 -7.21 0.21 -9.45
C VAL A 12 -6.66 -0.47 -8.18
N PRO A 13 -5.92 -1.59 -8.26
CA PRO A 13 -5.19 -2.15 -7.12
C PRO A 13 -4.30 -1.13 -6.39
N ARG A 14 -3.48 -0.37 -7.13
CA ARG A 14 -2.61 0.67 -6.57
C ARG A 14 -3.40 1.73 -5.80
N MET A 15 -4.51 2.22 -6.37
CA MET A 15 -5.38 3.18 -5.70
C MET A 15 -5.99 2.61 -4.41
N LYS A 16 -6.40 1.34 -4.40
CA LYS A 16 -6.92 0.67 -3.19
C LYS A 16 -5.86 0.56 -2.11
N ILE A 17 -4.62 0.19 -2.46
CA ILE A 17 -3.50 0.14 -1.52
C ILE A 17 -3.22 1.53 -0.92
N ASN A 18 -3.17 2.58 -1.75
CA ASN A 18 -2.98 3.95 -1.25
C ASN A 18 -4.09 4.37 -0.27
N ARG A 19 -5.34 3.96 -0.51
CA ARG A 19 -6.44 4.20 0.43
C ARG A 19 -6.23 3.49 1.77
N VAL A 20 -5.72 2.25 1.76
CA VAL A 20 -5.38 1.51 2.99
C VAL A 20 -4.26 2.22 3.74
N LEU A 21 -3.20 2.68 3.04
CA LEU A 21 -2.12 3.45 3.66
C LEU A 21 -2.66 4.71 4.36
N THR A 22 -3.56 5.46 3.71
CA THR A 22 -4.19 6.63 4.33
C THR A 22 -4.94 6.26 5.61
N LEU A 23 -5.71 5.16 5.60
CA LEU A 23 -6.46 4.72 6.79
C LEU A 23 -5.53 4.29 7.92
N LEU A 24 -4.44 3.58 7.61
CA LEU A 24 -3.43 3.20 8.59
C LEU A 24 -2.73 4.44 9.17
N THR A 25 -2.45 5.48 8.37
CA THR A 25 -1.85 6.73 8.86
C THR A 25 -2.75 7.39 9.88
N VAL A 26 -4.02 7.57 9.52
CA VAL A 26 -5.01 8.20 10.41
C VAL A 26 -5.20 7.37 11.68
N TRP A 27 -5.21 6.04 11.57
CA TRP A 27 -5.33 5.17 12.74
C TRP A 27 -4.09 5.28 13.65
N GLN A 28 -2.88 5.26 13.08
CA GLN A 28 -1.64 5.42 13.84
C GLN A 28 -1.62 6.75 14.61
N GLU A 29 -2.03 7.86 13.97
CA GLU A 29 -2.04 9.19 14.58
C GLU A 29 -3.07 9.31 15.72
N ALA A 30 -4.19 8.62 15.62
CA ALA A 30 -5.26 8.64 16.63
C ALA A 30 -5.04 7.64 17.77
N ASN A 31 -4.15 6.65 17.59
CA ASN A 31 -3.98 5.55 18.51
C ASN A 31 -3.10 5.94 19.71
N GLN A 32 -3.53 5.55 20.92
CA GLN A 32 -2.83 5.83 22.19
C GLN A 32 -2.23 4.56 22.81
N ASP A 33 -2.48 3.39 22.22
CA ASP A 33 -2.03 2.09 22.72
C ASP A 33 -0.76 1.62 22.01
N GLU A 34 0.33 1.37 22.74
CA GLU A 34 1.64 1.06 22.16
C GLU A 34 1.66 -0.29 21.41
N GLU A 35 0.95 -1.30 21.91
CA GLU A 35 0.87 -2.61 21.25
C GLU A 35 0.12 -2.51 19.91
N THR A 36 -0.99 -1.78 19.88
CA THR A 36 -1.74 -1.48 18.66
C THR A 36 -0.89 -0.64 17.70
N ALA A 37 -0.10 0.32 18.19
CA ALA A 37 0.81 1.11 17.36
C ALA A 37 1.86 0.22 16.68
N HIS A 38 2.38 -0.79 17.40
CA HIS A 38 3.29 -1.76 16.82
C HIS A 38 2.62 -2.62 15.73
N MET A 39 1.40 -3.09 15.98
CA MET A 39 0.63 -3.85 14.97
C MET A 39 0.31 -3.02 13.72
N ILE A 40 -0.06 -1.74 13.88
CA ILE A 40 -0.28 -0.83 12.77
C ILE A 40 1.02 -0.61 11.97
N ALA A 41 2.17 -0.48 12.64
CA ALA A 41 3.47 -0.37 11.97
C ALA A 41 3.82 -1.62 11.13
N ILE A 42 3.52 -2.82 11.62
CA ILE A 42 3.67 -4.07 10.86
C ILE A 42 2.76 -4.07 9.63
N ALA A 43 1.49 -3.70 9.80
CA ALA A 43 0.54 -3.59 8.70
C ALA A 43 1.02 -2.57 7.65
N PHE A 44 1.55 -1.44 8.09
CA PHE A 44 2.17 -0.44 7.22
C PHE A 44 3.30 -1.00 6.37
N ALA A 45 4.22 -1.75 6.98
CA ALA A 45 5.34 -2.34 6.26
C ALA A 45 4.84 -3.30 5.17
N ALA A 46 3.91 -4.20 5.51
CA ALA A 46 3.35 -5.16 4.56
C ALA A 46 2.62 -4.47 3.39
N VAL A 47 1.83 -3.42 3.68
CA VAL A 47 1.11 -2.67 2.64
C VAL A 47 2.07 -1.87 1.75
N ASN A 48 3.13 -1.29 2.32
CA ASN A 48 4.16 -0.60 1.55
C ASN A 48 4.95 -1.54 0.64
N ASP A 49 5.24 -2.77 1.06
CA ASP A 49 5.92 -3.74 0.21
C ASP A 49 5.02 -4.15 -0.97
N ALA A 50 3.72 -4.37 -0.74
CA ALA A 50 2.76 -4.59 -1.82
C ALA A 50 2.66 -3.40 -2.79
N LEU A 51 2.76 -2.16 -2.29
CA LEU A 51 2.81 -0.97 -3.15
C LEU A 51 4.06 -0.97 -4.04
N LYS A 52 5.24 -1.29 -3.49
CA LYS A 52 6.49 -1.37 -4.25
C LYS A 52 6.43 -2.45 -5.33
N ASP A 53 5.82 -3.60 -5.03
CA ASP A 53 5.66 -4.69 -6.01
C ASP A 53 4.77 -4.24 -7.18
N ILE A 54 3.69 -3.51 -6.89
CA ILE A 54 2.82 -2.94 -7.92
C ILE A 54 3.56 -1.88 -8.74
N ASP A 55 4.27 -0.95 -8.08
CA ASP A 55 5.01 0.11 -8.77
C ASP A 55 6.11 -0.49 -9.66
N SER A 56 6.81 -1.53 -9.19
CA SER A 56 7.82 -2.26 -9.98
C SER A 56 7.20 -2.93 -11.21
N ALA A 57 6.07 -3.62 -11.03
CA ALA A 57 5.34 -4.25 -12.14
C ALA A 57 4.82 -3.24 -13.16
N MET A 58 4.39 -2.05 -12.73
CA MET A 58 3.98 -0.94 -13.60
C MET A 58 5.16 -0.30 -14.35
N GLU A 59 6.36 -0.29 -13.76
CA GLU A 59 7.60 0.15 -14.41
C GLU A 59 8.20 -0.92 -15.35
N GLY A 60 7.69 -2.16 -15.28
CA GLY A 60 8.20 -3.31 -16.04
C GLY A 60 9.51 -3.90 -15.47
N LYS A 61 9.72 -3.76 -14.16
CA LYS A 61 10.89 -4.27 -13.41
C LYS A 61 10.54 -5.51 -12.61
#